data_AF-A0A0N8VL88-F1
#
_entry.id   AF-A0A0N8VL88-F1
#
_cell.length_a   1.000
_cell.length_b   1.000
_cell.length_c   1.000
_cell.angle_alpha   90.00
_cell.angle_beta   90.00
_cell.angle_gamma   90.00
#
_symmetry.space_group_name_H-M   'P 1'
#
loop_
_entity.id
_entity.type
_entity.pdbx_description
1 polymer ?
#
loop_
_entity_poly.entity_id
_entity_poly.type
_entity_poly.pdbx_seq_one_letter_code
_entity_poly.pdbx_strand_id
1 'polypeptide(L)'
;MLKKYLYNRNFYDNETMNRLMSMSKFLILISVFLVILSGFIYAIYYIFEPYNAIFKAGILLIILGYLFYIINNIMFFRLNKFEISDKLIFFSVIMFFVFFISQIFMDASLKIGIAGGITGIVGTILAVLYYYFKKDEIISRVIIIVATVLIYISIETFPLGFYSSIMPLYFNSSLWAQAFIIFEIFYVLAFLFKDNSLLNDFLRSTGVELGILIFGVGMITGGSYLISAYTMIIPHGISIPVEILMILAGIAIIIAGIFAIILAFMDFYYEVIRPRRYSFRF
;
A
#
# COMPACT_ATOMS: atom_id res chain seq x y z
N MET A 1 16.46 -31.91 -31.19
CA MET A 1 15.99 -30.65 -31.81
C MET A 1 14.59 -30.21 -31.37
N LEU A 2 13.61 -31.10 -31.16
CA LEU A 2 12.26 -30.72 -30.68
C LEU A 2 12.19 -30.07 -29.27
N LYS A 3 13.15 -30.37 -28.38
CA LYS A 3 13.23 -29.74 -27.03
C LYS A 3 13.43 -28.22 -27.08
N LYS A 4 14.02 -27.67 -28.16
CA LYS A 4 14.30 -26.23 -28.29
C LYS A 4 13.07 -25.40 -28.71
N TYR A 5 12.11 -26.01 -29.40
CA TYR A 5 10.89 -25.34 -29.85
C TYR A 5 9.82 -25.20 -28.75
N LEU A 6 9.82 -26.09 -27.75
CA LEU A 6 8.92 -25.96 -26.59
C LEU A 6 9.42 -24.94 -25.56
N TYR A 7 10.70 -24.57 -25.59
CA TYR A 7 11.28 -23.59 -24.68
C TYR A 7 10.90 -22.14 -25.03
N ASN A 8 10.50 -21.87 -26.28
CA ASN A 8 10.45 -20.52 -26.83
C ASN A 8 9.05 -19.93 -27.04
N ARG A 9 7.99 -20.59 -26.57
CA ARG A 9 6.67 -19.96 -26.50
C ARG A 9 6.46 -19.39 -25.11
N ASN A 10 6.89 -18.14 -24.92
CA ASN A 10 6.28 -17.31 -23.88
C ASN A 10 4.77 -17.29 -24.17
N PHE A 11 3.97 -17.79 -23.22
CA PHE A 11 2.52 -17.88 -23.37
C PHE A 11 1.87 -16.50 -23.47
N TYR A 12 2.52 -15.50 -22.87
CA TYR A 12 2.25 -14.07 -22.89
C TYR A 12 3.47 -13.30 -23.40
N ASP A 13 3.27 -12.36 -24.30
CA ASP A 13 4.34 -11.50 -24.81
C ASP A 13 4.85 -10.52 -23.71
N ASN A 14 6.17 -10.33 -23.63
CA ASN A 14 6.80 -9.38 -22.72
C ASN A 14 6.29 -7.96 -22.96
N GLU A 15 5.95 -7.61 -24.22
CA GLU A 15 5.35 -6.32 -24.54
C GLU A 15 3.97 -6.15 -23.86
N THR A 16 3.16 -7.21 -23.83
CA THR A 16 1.83 -7.19 -23.19
C THR A 16 1.95 -6.98 -21.67
N MET A 17 2.87 -7.69 -21.02
CA MET A 17 3.13 -7.56 -19.59
C MET A 17 3.59 -6.13 -19.23
N ASN A 18 4.51 -5.57 -20.01
CA ASN A 18 5.00 -4.20 -19.80
C ASN A 18 3.91 -3.15 -20.00
N ARG A 19 3.02 -3.33 -21.00
CA ARG A 19 1.88 -2.44 -21.22
C ARG A 19 0.89 -2.50 -20.05
N LEU A 20 0.51 -3.70 -19.60
CA LEU A 20 -0.39 -3.88 -18.44
C LEU A 20 0.20 -3.25 -17.17
N MET A 21 1.49 -3.46 -16.91
CA MET A 21 2.21 -2.85 -15.79
C MET A 21 2.17 -1.32 -15.85
N SER A 22 2.47 -0.75 -17.03
CA SER A 22 2.48 0.70 -17.22
C SER A 22 1.10 1.31 -17.06
N MET A 23 0.06 0.67 -17.60
CA MET A 23 -1.32 1.11 -17.46
C MET A 23 -1.80 1.02 -16.00
N SER A 24 -1.51 -0.08 -15.30
CA SER A 24 -1.84 -0.24 -13.88
C SER A 24 -1.21 0.87 -13.05
N LYS A 25 0.10 1.12 -13.22
CA LYS A 25 0.82 2.22 -12.52
C LYS A 25 0.26 3.60 -12.82
N PHE A 26 -0.09 3.88 -14.07
CA PHE A 26 -0.69 5.15 -14.46
C PHE A 26 -2.06 5.37 -13.81
N LEU A 27 -2.90 4.34 -13.77
CA LEU A 27 -4.21 4.39 -13.12
C LEU A 27 -4.10 4.57 -11.59
N ILE A 28 -3.12 3.90 -10.95
CA ILE A 28 -2.80 4.13 -9.53
C ILE A 28 -2.43 5.60 -9.31
N LEU A 29 -1.58 6.17 -10.16
CA LEU A 29 -1.15 7.56 -10.04
C LEU A 29 -2.32 8.54 -10.17
N ILE A 30 -3.22 8.32 -11.14
CA ILE A 30 -4.45 9.11 -11.28
C ILE A 30 -5.30 9.00 -10.03
N SER A 31 -5.54 7.78 -9.53
CA SER A 31 -6.33 7.57 -8.33
C SER A 31 -5.73 8.30 -7.13
N VAL A 32 -4.43 8.13 -6.89
CA VAL A 32 -3.68 8.82 -5.83
C VAL A 32 -3.82 10.34 -5.93
N PHE A 33 -3.63 10.89 -7.12
CA PHE A 33 -3.77 12.33 -7.35
C PHE A 33 -5.17 12.84 -7.01
N LEU A 34 -6.21 12.14 -7.46
CA LEU A 34 -7.60 12.50 -7.18
C LEU A 34 -7.93 12.40 -5.67
N VAL A 35 -7.46 11.36 -4.99
CA VAL A 35 -7.67 11.19 -3.54
C VAL A 35 -6.96 12.29 -2.75
N ILE A 36 -5.74 12.66 -3.13
CA ILE A 36 -5.01 13.77 -2.51
C ILE A 36 -5.76 15.09 -2.73
N LEU A 37 -6.24 15.34 -3.96
CA LEU A 37 -6.99 16.54 -4.27
C LEU A 37 -8.25 16.67 -3.41
N SER A 38 -9.00 15.57 -3.26
CA SER A 38 -10.14 15.49 -2.33
C SER A 38 -9.73 15.79 -0.89
N GLY A 39 -8.65 15.15 -0.42
CA GLY A 39 -8.10 15.38 0.91
C GLY A 39 -7.70 16.84 1.16
N PHE A 40 -7.15 17.52 0.16
CA PHE A 40 -6.83 18.95 0.24
C PHE A 40 -8.08 19.82 0.36
N ILE A 41 -9.14 19.52 -0.40
CA ILE A 41 -10.42 20.26 -0.30
C ILE A 41 -10.97 20.14 1.12
N TYR A 42 -10.94 18.94 1.71
CA TYR A 42 -11.35 18.75 3.11
C TYR A 42 -10.46 19.48 4.10
N ALA A 43 -9.14 19.35 3.95
CA ALA A 43 -8.19 20.02 4.85
C ALA A 43 -8.44 21.54 4.87
N ILE A 44 -8.66 22.14 3.69
CA ILE A 44 -9.00 23.57 3.57
C ILE A 44 -10.32 23.86 4.27
N TYR A 45 -11.38 23.08 4.01
CA TYR A 45 -12.68 23.26 4.66
C TYR A 45 -12.57 23.26 6.19
N TYR A 46 -11.91 22.25 6.76
CA TYR A 46 -11.77 22.11 8.22
C TYR A 46 -10.83 23.15 8.85
N ILE A 47 -9.93 23.78 8.08
CA ILE A 47 -9.13 24.93 8.56
C ILE A 47 -10.02 26.16 8.80
N PHE A 48 -11.08 26.36 8.00
CA PHE A 48 -12.00 27.49 8.12
C PHE A 48 -13.12 27.27 9.13
N GLU A 49 -13.44 26.01 9.46
CA GLU A 49 -14.40 25.66 10.51
C GLU A 49 -13.93 26.09 11.92
N PRO A 50 -14.85 26.26 12.89
CA PRO A 50 -14.56 26.78 14.23
C PRO A 50 -13.95 25.71 15.17
N TYR A 51 -13.00 24.93 14.67
CA TYR A 51 -12.19 24.02 15.49
C TYR A 51 -11.06 24.75 16.22
N ASN A 52 -10.57 24.18 17.31
CA ASN A 52 -9.47 24.75 18.09
C ASN A 52 -8.12 24.69 17.33
N ALA A 53 -7.12 25.40 17.85
CA ALA A 53 -5.80 25.47 17.21
C ALA A 53 -5.06 24.11 17.14
N ILE A 54 -5.26 23.22 18.12
CA ILE A 54 -4.64 21.89 18.17
C ILE A 54 -5.16 21.02 17.03
N PHE A 55 -6.46 21.06 16.79
CA PHE A 55 -7.11 20.38 15.68
C PHE A 55 -6.56 20.84 14.33
N LYS A 56 -6.43 22.16 14.14
CA LYS A 56 -5.89 22.76 12.91
C LYS A 56 -4.42 22.41 12.70
N ALA A 57 -3.62 22.34 13.77
CA ALA A 57 -2.25 21.83 13.70
C ALA A 57 -2.22 20.36 13.23
N GLY A 58 -3.15 19.53 13.70
CA GLY A 58 -3.38 18.18 13.18
C GLY A 58 -3.59 18.18 11.66
N ILE A 59 -4.50 19.01 11.14
CA ILE A 59 -4.77 19.09 9.69
C ILE A 59 -3.55 19.53 8.88
N LEU A 60 -2.77 20.48 9.36
CA LEU A 60 -1.54 20.90 8.70
C LEU A 60 -0.52 19.74 8.60
N LEU A 61 -0.46 18.87 9.61
CA LEU A 61 0.34 17.65 9.55
C LEU A 61 -0.22 16.65 8.52
N ILE A 62 -1.54 16.54 8.33
CA ILE A 62 -2.12 15.71 7.26
C ILE A 62 -1.62 16.17 5.89
N ILE A 63 -1.67 17.49 5.64
CA ILE A 63 -1.18 18.08 4.39
C ILE A 63 0.30 17.73 4.17
N LEU A 64 1.12 17.82 5.22
CA LEU A 64 2.52 17.40 5.14
C LEU A 64 2.65 15.90 4.82
N GLY A 65 1.83 15.06 5.42
CA GLY A 65 1.79 13.63 5.13
C GLY A 65 1.38 13.32 3.68
N TYR A 66 0.50 14.13 3.07
CA TYR A 66 0.18 14.02 1.63
C TYR A 66 1.39 14.26 0.73
N LEU A 67 2.25 15.20 1.07
CA LEU A 67 3.50 15.41 0.32
C LEU A 67 4.40 14.18 0.37
N PHE A 68 4.53 13.55 1.54
CA PHE A 68 5.30 12.30 1.66
C PHE A 68 4.64 11.13 0.91
N TYR A 69 3.31 11.03 0.92
CA TYR A 69 2.59 10.04 0.13
C TYR A 69 2.79 10.22 -1.39
N ILE A 70 2.79 11.46 -1.88
CA ILE A 70 3.13 11.77 -3.28
C ILE A 70 4.56 11.30 -3.60
N ILE A 71 5.54 11.65 -2.75
CA ILE A 71 6.93 11.25 -2.94
C ILE A 71 7.05 9.73 -3.00
N ASN A 72 6.39 9.01 -2.10
CA ASN A 72 6.34 7.55 -2.10
C ASN A 72 5.80 6.97 -3.41
N ASN A 73 4.68 7.49 -3.91
CA ASN A 73 4.07 7.01 -5.15
C ASN A 73 4.91 7.35 -6.39
N ILE A 74 5.56 8.51 -6.43
CA ILE A 74 6.49 8.87 -7.51
C ILE A 74 7.70 7.93 -7.52
N MET A 75 8.28 7.63 -6.36
CA MET A 75 9.40 6.69 -6.26
C MET A 75 8.97 5.29 -6.69
N PHE A 76 7.79 4.84 -6.27
CA PHE A 76 7.22 3.55 -6.67
C PHE A 76 7.03 3.47 -8.20
N PHE A 77 6.55 4.55 -8.83
CA PHE A 77 6.37 4.64 -10.28
C PHE A 77 7.68 4.54 -11.08
N ARG A 78 8.80 5.04 -10.53
CA ARG A 78 10.12 4.99 -11.20
C ARG A 78 10.71 3.59 -11.29
N LEU A 79 10.19 2.62 -10.55
CA LEU A 79 10.64 1.24 -10.60
C LEU A 79 9.97 0.54 -11.80
N ASN A 80 10.70 -0.27 -12.54
CA ASN A 80 10.13 -1.04 -13.66
C ASN A 80 9.35 -2.30 -13.21
N LYS A 81 9.32 -2.59 -11.90
CA LYS A 81 8.63 -3.72 -11.26
C LYS A 81 7.96 -3.28 -9.96
N PHE A 82 7.05 -4.09 -9.42
CA PHE A 82 6.54 -3.89 -8.05
C PHE A 82 7.65 -4.28 -7.06
N GLU A 83 8.41 -3.32 -6.56
CA GLU A 83 9.50 -3.56 -5.60
C GLU A 83 9.46 -2.56 -4.45
N ILE A 84 9.80 -3.04 -3.26
CA ILE A 84 9.82 -2.26 -2.02
C ILE A 84 11.28 -1.98 -1.68
N SER A 85 11.75 -0.80 -2.09
CA SER A 85 13.11 -0.35 -1.80
C SER A 85 13.24 0.21 -0.38
N ASP A 86 14.44 0.19 0.18
CA ASP A 86 14.73 0.81 1.49
C ASP A 86 14.31 2.28 1.58
N LYS A 87 14.40 3.00 0.45
CA LYS A 87 13.97 4.41 0.35
C LYS A 87 12.45 4.51 0.49
N LEU A 88 11.70 3.62 -0.16
CA LEU A 88 10.25 3.55 -0.07
C LEU A 88 9.80 3.24 1.37
N ILE A 89 10.49 2.32 2.04
CA ILE A 89 10.24 2.03 3.46
C ILE A 89 10.49 3.31 4.29
N PHE A 90 11.57 4.04 4.04
CA PHE A 90 11.96 5.19 4.85
C PHE A 90 10.94 6.33 4.75
N PHE A 91 10.55 6.67 3.52
CA PHE A 91 9.55 7.70 3.29
C PHE A 91 8.17 7.28 3.78
N SER A 92 7.83 5.97 3.73
CA SER A 92 6.61 5.43 4.36
C SER A 92 6.63 5.59 5.88
N VAL A 93 7.76 5.33 6.54
CA VAL A 93 7.91 5.53 7.99
C VAL A 93 7.68 6.99 8.36
N ILE A 94 8.28 7.94 7.64
CA ILE A 94 8.07 9.38 7.88
C ILE A 94 6.60 9.76 7.68
N MET A 95 5.99 9.28 6.59
CA MET A 95 4.60 9.54 6.28
C MET A 95 3.66 9.06 7.39
N PHE A 96 3.81 7.81 7.83
CA PHE A 96 3.00 7.24 8.92
C PHE A 96 3.24 7.97 10.24
N PHE A 97 4.48 8.34 10.54
CA PHE A 97 4.79 9.13 11.74
C PHE A 97 4.01 10.44 11.77
N VAL A 98 4.03 11.19 10.66
CA VAL A 98 3.32 12.46 10.51
C VAL A 98 1.80 12.25 10.65
N PHE A 99 1.27 11.21 10.02
CA PHE A 99 -0.15 10.89 10.09
C PHE A 99 -0.63 10.48 11.49
N PHE A 100 0.16 9.71 12.25
CA PHE A 100 -0.23 9.31 13.61
C PHE A 100 -0.07 10.45 14.62
N ILE A 101 0.91 11.34 14.47
CA ILE A 101 0.97 12.57 15.28
C ILE A 101 -0.23 13.46 14.99
N SER A 102 -0.56 13.63 13.71
CA SER A 102 -1.76 14.35 13.28
C SER A 102 -3.01 13.79 13.97
N GLN A 103 -3.17 12.47 13.95
CA GLN A 103 -4.26 11.78 14.65
C GLN A 103 -4.29 12.15 16.14
N ILE A 104 -3.17 12.03 16.86
CA ILE A 104 -3.12 12.34 18.30
C ILE A 104 -3.60 13.77 18.56
N PHE A 105 -3.20 14.73 17.73
CA PHE A 105 -3.60 16.13 17.90
C PHE A 105 -5.12 16.30 17.69
N MET A 106 -5.66 15.67 16.65
CA MET A 106 -7.09 15.75 16.36
C MET A 106 -7.94 15.01 17.40
N ASP A 107 -7.55 13.80 17.79
CA ASP A 107 -8.24 13.00 18.81
C ASP A 107 -8.20 13.68 20.19
N ALA A 108 -7.06 14.22 20.59
CA ALA A 108 -6.92 15.00 21.82
C ALA A 108 -7.83 16.24 21.81
N SER A 109 -7.93 16.92 20.67
CA SER A 109 -8.84 18.06 20.49
C SER A 109 -10.31 17.65 20.63
N LEU A 110 -10.70 16.51 20.04
CA LEU A 110 -12.07 15.99 20.09
C LEU A 110 -12.40 15.26 21.40
N LYS A 111 -11.41 15.10 22.29
CA LYS A 111 -11.49 14.32 23.54
C LYS A 111 -11.91 12.86 23.29
N ILE A 112 -11.43 12.28 22.20
CA ILE A 112 -11.61 10.87 21.83
C ILE A 112 -10.35 10.09 22.26
N GLY A 113 -10.46 8.75 22.36
CA GLY A 113 -9.34 7.90 22.74
C GLY A 113 -8.17 7.95 21.75
N ILE A 114 -6.98 8.31 22.24
CA ILE A 114 -5.72 8.45 21.45
C ILE A 114 -4.95 7.13 21.24
N ALA A 115 -5.51 6.00 21.68
CA ALA A 115 -4.82 4.71 21.70
C ALA A 115 -4.39 4.24 20.31
N GLY A 116 -5.19 4.53 19.28
CA GLY A 116 -4.84 4.28 17.89
C GLY A 116 -3.54 4.99 17.52
N GLY A 117 -3.51 6.32 17.61
CA GLY A 117 -2.31 7.12 17.28
C GLY A 117 -1.06 6.71 18.05
N ILE A 118 -1.18 6.34 19.32
CA ILE A 118 -0.04 5.80 20.11
C ILE A 118 0.45 4.47 19.52
N THR A 119 -0.47 3.54 19.22
CA THR A 119 -0.14 2.24 18.63
C THR A 119 0.59 2.42 17.29
N GLY A 120 0.11 3.36 16.47
CA GLY A 120 0.76 3.72 15.21
C GLY A 120 2.15 4.32 15.38
N ILE A 121 2.36 5.19 16.37
CA ILE A 121 3.70 5.73 16.69
C ILE A 121 4.64 4.61 17.13
N VAL A 122 4.20 3.68 17.99
CA VAL A 122 5.01 2.54 18.41
C VAL A 122 5.39 1.68 17.20
N GLY A 123 4.44 1.36 16.32
CA GLY A 123 4.72 0.66 15.07
C GLY A 123 5.74 1.40 14.20
N THR A 124 5.63 2.72 14.10
CA THR A 124 6.57 3.55 13.32
C THR A 124 7.97 3.57 13.94
N ILE A 125 8.10 3.60 15.27
CA ILE A 125 9.39 3.49 15.97
C ILE A 125 10.03 2.13 15.70
N LEU A 126 9.25 1.05 15.75
CA LEU A 126 9.74 -0.28 15.39
C LEU A 126 10.20 -0.34 13.91
N ALA A 127 9.49 0.33 13.00
CA ALA A 127 9.92 0.44 11.62
C ALA A 127 11.22 1.25 11.45
N VAL A 128 11.56 2.16 12.37
CA VAL A 128 12.89 2.78 12.42
C VAL A 128 13.95 1.77 12.87
N LEU A 129 13.62 0.91 13.86
CA LEU A 129 14.53 -0.14 14.34
C LEU A 129 14.94 -1.13 13.25
N TYR A 130 14.10 -1.36 12.23
CA TYR A 130 14.46 -2.11 11.03
C TYR A 130 15.81 -1.66 10.44
N TYR A 131 16.07 -0.35 10.36
CA TYR A 131 17.33 0.18 9.82
C TYR A 131 18.53 -0.08 10.71
N TYR A 132 18.35 -0.09 12.03
CA TYR A 132 19.40 -0.40 12.99
C TYR A 132 19.80 -1.87 12.94
N PHE A 133 18.82 -2.77 12.79
CA PHE A 133 19.06 -4.21 12.72
C PHE A 133 19.28 -4.74 11.31
N LYS A 134 19.42 -3.87 10.29
CA LYS A 134 19.50 -4.27 8.88
C LYS A 134 20.59 -5.30 8.55
N LYS A 135 21.67 -5.35 9.36
CA LYS A 135 22.73 -6.36 9.20
C LYS A 135 22.29 -7.78 9.58
N ASP A 136 21.32 -7.90 10.48
CA ASP A 136 20.68 -9.16 10.82
C ASP A 136 19.40 -9.30 9.99
N GLU A 137 19.49 -10.13 8.95
CA GLU A 137 18.43 -10.29 7.97
C GLU A 137 17.15 -10.87 8.60
N ILE A 138 17.24 -11.77 9.59
CA ILE A 138 16.02 -12.33 10.21
C ILE A 138 15.40 -11.30 11.17
N ILE A 139 16.20 -10.73 12.06
CA ILE A 139 15.69 -9.82 13.10
C ILE A 139 15.07 -8.58 12.45
N SER A 140 15.74 -7.99 11.46
CA SER A 140 15.18 -6.82 10.73
C SER A 140 13.84 -7.14 10.08
N ARG A 141 13.71 -8.31 9.44
CA ARG A 141 12.46 -8.75 8.77
C ARG A 141 11.33 -9.00 9.77
N VAL A 142 11.61 -9.63 10.91
CA VAL A 142 10.61 -9.80 11.97
C VAL A 142 10.18 -8.46 12.56
N ILE A 143 11.12 -7.54 12.79
CA ILE A 143 10.82 -6.19 13.30
C ILE A 143 9.92 -5.44 12.32
N ILE A 144 10.21 -5.47 11.02
CA ILE A 144 9.39 -4.75 10.04
C ILE A 144 7.99 -5.38 9.93
N ILE A 145 7.85 -6.71 10.03
CA ILE A 145 6.54 -7.37 10.08
C ILE A 145 5.73 -6.87 11.28
N VAL A 146 6.30 -6.90 12.48
CA VAL A 146 5.63 -6.45 13.71
C VAL A 146 5.27 -4.96 13.62
N ALA A 147 6.18 -4.15 13.09
CA ALA A 147 5.95 -2.74 12.85
C ALA A 147 4.76 -2.51 11.91
N THR A 148 4.73 -3.20 10.77
CA THR A 148 3.64 -3.10 9.80
C THR A 148 2.31 -3.59 10.36
N VAL A 149 2.31 -4.66 11.17
CA VAL A 149 1.09 -5.14 11.86
C VAL A 149 0.55 -4.09 12.82
N LEU A 150 1.40 -3.43 13.61
CA LEU A 150 0.97 -2.38 14.54
C LEU A 150 0.45 -1.14 13.79
N ILE A 151 1.13 -0.74 12.71
CA ILE A 151 0.66 0.33 11.82
C ILE A 151 -0.71 -0.05 11.23
N TYR A 152 -0.88 -1.28 10.77
CA TYR A 152 -2.15 -1.78 10.24
C TYR A 152 -3.27 -1.75 11.28
N ILE A 153 -3.04 -2.29 12.49
CA ILE A 153 -4.03 -2.26 13.59
C ILE A 153 -4.39 -0.81 13.95
N SER A 154 -3.39 0.08 14.00
CA SER A 154 -3.62 1.49 14.25
C SER A 154 -4.48 2.15 13.17
N ILE A 155 -4.34 1.73 11.91
CA ILE A 155 -5.15 2.21 10.78
C ILE A 155 -6.59 1.67 10.86
N GLU A 156 -6.79 0.41 11.21
CA GLU A 156 -8.13 -0.21 11.29
C GLU A 156 -8.92 0.20 12.54
N THR A 157 -8.23 0.62 13.60
CA THR A 157 -8.86 1.10 14.85
C THR A 157 -9.22 2.60 14.81
N PHE A 158 -9.00 3.26 13.67
CA PHE A 158 -9.40 4.65 13.48
C PHE A 158 -10.92 4.82 13.54
N PRO A 159 -11.47 5.88 14.17
CA PRO A 159 -12.88 6.20 14.01
C PRO A 159 -13.12 6.69 12.57
N LEU A 160 -13.46 5.71 11.71
CA LEU A 160 -13.51 5.83 10.26
C LEU A 160 -14.41 6.96 9.77
N GLY A 161 -15.43 7.37 10.53
CA GLY A 161 -16.40 8.35 10.04
C GLY A 161 -15.78 9.73 9.74
N PHE A 162 -15.20 10.37 10.75
CA PHE A 162 -14.69 11.73 10.62
C PHE A 162 -13.38 11.78 9.82
N TYR A 163 -12.47 10.84 10.07
CA TYR A 163 -11.13 10.86 9.48
C TYR A 163 -11.03 10.22 8.10
N SER A 164 -11.96 9.35 7.69
CA SER A 164 -11.99 8.89 6.30
C SER A 164 -12.17 10.04 5.33
N SER A 165 -12.92 11.08 5.73
CA SER A 165 -13.11 12.30 4.93
C SER A 165 -11.81 13.09 4.75
N ILE A 166 -10.99 13.19 5.81
CA ILE A 166 -9.79 14.03 5.85
C ILE A 166 -8.52 13.24 5.48
N MET A 167 -8.55 11.91 5.54
CA MET A 167 -7.43 11.00 5.25
C MET A 167 -7.85 9.76 4.43
N PRO A 168 -8.50 9.92 3.26
CA PRO A 168 -8.96 8.81 2.43
C PRO A 168 -7.86 7.82 1.99
N LEU A 169 -6.59 8.25 2.07
CA LEU A 169 -5.42 7.44 1.76
C LEU A 169 -5.14 6.31 2.76
N TYR A 170 -5.76 6.34 3.95
CA TYR A 170 -5.56 5.33 5.00
C TYR A 170 -5.96 3.92 4.54
N PHE A 171 -7.10 3.79 3.86
CA PHE A 171 -7.57 2.49 3.35
C PHE A 171 -6.67 1.91 2.27
N ASN A 172 -6.17 2.74 1.35
CA ASN A 172 -5.21 2.27 0.35
C ASN A 172 -3.90 1.82 1.01
N SER A 173 -3.49 2.50 2.08
CA SER A 173 -2.24 2.23 2.80
C SER A 173 -2.30 0.95 3.67
N SER A 174 -3.47 0.60 4.24
CA SER A 174 -3.63 -0.66 5.01
C SER A 174 -3.54 -1.91 4.13
N LEU A 175 -3.99 -1.81 2.89
CA LEU A 175 -3.93 -2.90 1.92
C LEU A 175 -2.50 -3.13 1.38
N TRP A 176 -1.73 -2.05 1.19
CA TRP A 176 -0.28 -2.14 0.98
C TRP A 176 0.44 -2.84 2.14
N ALA A 177 0.03 -2.53 3.38
CA ALA A 177 0.60 -3.12 4.58
C ALA A 177 0.35 -4.64 4.64
N GLN A 178 -0.86 -5.11 4.28
CA GLN A 178 -1.18 -6.55 4.21
C GLN A 178 -0.33 -7.29 3.17
N ALA A 179 -0.22 -6.74 1.95
CA ALA A 179 0.60 -7.33 0.89
C ALA A 179 2.08 -7.40 1.29
N PHE A 180 2.59 -6.36 1.95
CA PHE A 180 3.96 -6.34 2.47
C PHE A 180 4.19 -7.38 3.56
N ILE A 181 3.29 -7.49 4.54
CA ILE A 181 3.39 -8.52 5.60
C ILE A 181 3.51 -9.91 5.00
N ILE A 182 2.69 -10.22 4.00
CA ILE A 182 2.69 -11.56 3.38
C ILE A 182 3.99 -11.80 2.62
N PHE A 183 4.45 -10.84 1.83
CA PHE A 183 5.77 -10.92 1.18
C PHE A 183 6.88 -11.20 2.20
N GLU A 184 6.93 -10.44 3.30
CA GLU A 184 7.97 -10.58 4.33
C GLU A 184 7.87 -11.92 5.08
N ILE A 185 6.67 -12.45 5.34
CA ILE A 185 6.49 -13.79 5.93
C ILE A 185 7.08 -14.86 5.02
N PHE A 186 6.76 -14.83 3.72
CA PHE A 186 7.32 -15.79 2.76
C PHE A 186 8.84 -15.66 2.64
N TYR A 187 9.37 -14.43 2.72
CA TYR A 187 10.80 -14.18 2.74
C TYR A 187 11.49 -14.82 3.95
N VAL A 188 10.94 -14.64 5.15
CA VAL A 188 11.44 -15.25 6.38
C VAL A 188 11.38 -16.78 6.28
N LEU A 189 10.26 -17.33 5.82
CA LEU A 189 10.14 -18.77 5.59
C LEU A 189 11.20 -19.28 4.60
N ALA A 190 11.40 -18.58 3.49
CA ALA A 190 12.41 -18.94 2.51
C ALA A 190 13.84 -18.94 3.09
N PHE A 191 14.15 -17.98 3.97
CA PHE A 191 15.42 -17.95 4.70
C PHE A 191 15.62 -19.16 5.61
N LEU A 192 14.57 -19.62 6.31
CA LEU A 192 14.63 -20.82 7.15
C LEU A 192 14.93 -22.09 6.34
N PHE A 193 14.54 -22.12 5.07
CA PHE A 193 14.82 -23.22 4.14
C PHE A 193 15.99 -22.94 3.18
N LYS A 194 16.93 -22.04 3.53
CA LYS A 194 18.04 -21.64 2.65
C LYS A 194 18.87 -22.80 2.09
N ASP A 195 19.01 -23.87 2.86
CA ASP A 195 19.80 -25.06 2.50
C ASP A 195 19.05 -25.98 1.50
N ASN A 196 17.76 -25.73 1.29
CA ASN A 196 16.95 -26.36 0.25
C ASN A 196 16.67 -25.32 -0.85
N SER A 197 17.54 -25.24 -1.85
CA SER A 197 17.45 -24.26 -2.94
C SER A 197 16.08 -24.28 -3.65
N LEU A 198 15.52 -25.47 -3.87
CA LEU A 198 14.25 -25.65 -4.58
C LEU A 198 13.07 -25.08 -3.77
N LEU A 199 13.05 -25.32 -2.46
CA LEU A 199 12.01 -24.80 -1.56
C LEU A 199 12.20 -23.31 -1.27
N ASN A 200 13.44 -22.84 -1.12
CA ASN A 200 13.77 -21.43 -0.96
C ASN A 200 13.32 -20.62 -2.20
N ASP A 201 13.68 -21.07 -3.39
CA ASP A 201 13.27 -20.42 -4.65
C ASP A 201 11.74 -20.46 -4.82
N PHE A 202 11.09 -21.56 -4.44
CA PHE A 202 9.62 -21.67 -4.41
C PHE A 202 8.97 -20.61 -3.54
N LEU A 203 9.41 -20.51 -2.29
CA LEU A 203 8.83 -19.59 -1.31
C LEU A 203 9.09 -18.13 -1.70
N ARG A 204 10.30 -17.81 -2.21
CA ARG A 204 10.65 -16.46 -2.66
C ARG A 204 9.81 -16.01 -3.86
N SER A 205 9.68 -16.84 -4.89
CA SER A 205 8.84 -16.49 -6.04
C SER A 205 7.40 -16.32 -5.56
N THR A 206 6.84 -17.36 -4.93
CA THR A 206 5.41 -17.37 -4.55
C THR A 206 5.02 -16.23 -3.61
N GLY A 207 5.90 -15.84 -2.68
CA GLY A 207 5.67 -14.70 -1.79
C GLY A 207 5.48 -13.38 -2.52
N VAL A 208 6.27 -13.12 -3.58
CA VAL A 208 6.14 -11.90 -4.39
C VAL A 208 4.81 -11.89 -5.13
N GLU A 209 4.50 -12.96 -5.88
CA GLU A 209 3.29 -12.97 -6.70
C GLU A 209 2.01 -13.00 -5.86
N LEU A 210 2.02 -13.70 -4.71
CA LEU A 210 0.92 -13.66 -3.75
C LEU A 210 0.74 -12.26 -3.13
N GLY A 211 1.85 -11.57 -2.84
CA GLY A 211 1.82 -10.17 -2.41
C GLY A 211 1.15 -9.27 -3.45
N ILE A 212 1.51 -9.39 -4.74
CA ILE A 212 0.88 -8.63 -5.84
C ILE A 212 -0.60 -8.98 -5.98
N LEU A 213 -0.97 -10.26 -5.84
CA LEU A 213 -2.36 -10.69 -5.89
C LEU A 213 -3.20 -10.02 -4.80
N ILE A 214 -2.73 -10.08 -3.55
CA ILE A 214 -3.43 -9.52 -2.39
C ILE A 214 -3.48 -8.00 -2.47
N PHE A 215 -2.42 -7.39 -2.98
CA PHE A 215 -2.42 -5.97 -3.32
C PHE A 215 -3.47 -5.60 -4.36
N GLY A 216 -3.61 -6.39 -5.43
CA GLY A 216 -4.64 -6.19 -6.46
C GLY A 216 -6.06 -6.37 -5.93
N VAL A 217 -6.31 -7.39 -5.09
CA VAL A 217 -7.59 -7.55 -4.38
C VAL A 217 -7.85 -6.37 -3.46
N GLY A 218 -6.82 -5.91 -2.74
CA GLY A 218 -6.85 -4.72 -1.93
C GLY A 218 -7.32 -3.51 -2.72
N MET A 219 -6.67 -3.19 -3.84
CA MET A 219 -7.09 -2.08 -4.70
C MET A 219 -8.57 -2.12 -5.10
N ILE A 220 -9.10 -3.30 -5.42
CA ILE A 220 -10.51 -3.45 -5.78
C ILE A 220 -11.39 -3.11 -4.58
N THR A 221 -11.10 -3.69 -3.41
CA THR A 221 -11.89 -3.43 -2.19
C THR A 221 -11.77 -1.97 -1.72
N GLY A 222 -10.57 -1.39 -1.73
CA GLY A 222 -10.31 0.00 -1.42
C GLY A 222 -11.03 0.94 -2.39
N GLY A 223 -10.98 0.65 -3.69
CA GLY A 223 -11.72 1.42 -4.69
C GLY A 223 -13.24 1.35 -4.52
N SER A 224 -13.77 0.17 -4.20
CA SER A 224 -15.19 0.02 -3.86
C SER A 224 -15.56 0.83 -2.62
N TYR A 225 -14.68 0.92 -1.63
CA TYR A 225 -14.89 1.78 -0.45
C TYR A 225 -14.89 3.27 -0.83
N LEU A 226 -13.94 3.73 -1.67
CA LEU A 226 -13.90 5.13 -2.12
C LEU A 226 -15.18 5.54 -2.87
N ILE A 227 -15.80 4.61 -3.62
CA ILE A 227 -17.07 4.84 -4.32
C ILE A 227 -18.25 4.86 -3.33
N SER A 228 -18.27 3.96 -2.35
CA SER A 228 -19.46 3.70 -1.52
C SER A 228 -19.51 4.51 -0.22
N ALA A 229 -18.41 4.60 0.52
CA ALA A 229 -18.37 5.17 1.86
C ALA A 229 -18.47 6.70 1.88
N TYR A 230 -18.11 7.36 0.77
CA TYR A 230 -18.04 8.81 0.71
C TYR A 230 -19.40 9.50 0.59
N THR A 231 -20.47 8.78 0.26
CA THR A 231 -21.81 9.38 0.15
C THR A 231 -22.44 9.75 1.50
N MET A 232 -21.91 9.23 2.63
CA MET A 232 -22.54 9.38 3.95
C MET A 232 -21.96 10.48 4.84
N ILE A 233 -20.76 11.01 4.56
CA ILE A 233 -20.00 11.80 5.55
C ILE A 233 -19.36 13.06 4.93
N ILE A 234 -20.10 13.76 4.08
CA ILE A 234 -19.62 15.03 3.51
C ILE A 234 -20.47 16.20 4.01
N PRO A 235 -19.85 17.27 4.55
CA PRO A 235 -20.54 18.52 4.80
C PRO A 235 -21.23 19.02 3.53
N HIS A 236 -22.51 19.38 3.64
CA HIS A 236 -23.40 19.69 2.49
C HIS A 236 -22.86 20.77 1.51
N GLY A 237 -21.86 21.57 1.91
CA GLY A 237 -21.28 22.63 1.07
C GLY A 237 -20.15 22.20 0.11
N ILE A 238 -19.49 21.05 0.34
CA ILE A 238 -18.35 20.57 -0.49
C ILE A 238 -18.57 19.17 -1.07
N SER A 239 -19.76 18.59 -0.87
CA SER A 239 -20.06 17.18 -1.14
C SER A 239 -19.92 16.77 -2.59
N ILE A 240 -20.59 17.47 -3.50
CA ILE A 240 -20.67 17.08 -4.91
C ILE A 240 -19.29 17.02 -5.60
N PRO A 241 -18.44 18.07 -5.56
CA PRO A 241 -17.15 18.02 -6.26
C PRO A 241 -16.20 16.97 -5.68
N VAL A 242 -16.20 16.81 -4.36
CA VAL A 242 -15.31 15.82 -3.72
C VAL A 242 -15.79 14.39 -3.98
N GLU A 243 -17.10 14.15 -3.92
CA GLU A 243 -17.69 12.85 -4.23
C GLU A 243 -17.33 12.39 -5.66
N ILE A 244 -17.42 13.29 -6.65
CA ILE A 244 -17.02 12.97 -8.04
C ILE A 244 -15.54 12.58 -8.11
N LEU A 245 -14.66 13.33 -7.45
CA LEU A 245 -13.23 13.01 -7.43
C LEU A 245 -12.96 11.64 -6.81
N MET A 246 -13.65 11.31 -5.71
CA MET A 246 -13.51 10.03 -5.02
C MET A 246 -14.06 8.85 -5.84
N ILE A 247 -15.19 9.03 -6.54
CA ILE A 247 -15.75 8.01 -7.44
C ILE A 247 -14.78 7.74 -8.59
N LEU A 248 -14.26 8.79 -9.25
CA LEU A 248 -13.29 8.65 -10.33
C LEU A 248 -12.00 7.99 -9.85
N ALA A 249 -11.53 8.34 -8.65
CA ALA A 249 -10.37 7.69 -8.04
C ALA A 249 -10.63 6.20 -7.76
N GLY A 250 -11.82 5.87 -7.27
CA GLY A 250 -12.25 4.51 -6.98
C GLY A 250 -12.34 3.65 -8.24
N ILE A 251 -12.90 4.18 -9.33
CA ILE A 251 -12.94 3.48 -10.62
C ILE A 251 -11.52 3.22 -11.14
N ALA A 252 -10.65 4.24 -11.12
CA ALA A 252 -9.27 4.10 -11.59
C ALA A 252 -8.49 3.02 -10.81
N ILE A 253 -8.63 2.99 -9.47
CA ILE A 253 -7.91 2.00 -8.65
C ILE A 253 -8.50 0.58 -8.80
N ILE A 254 -9.81 0.42 -9.00
CA ILE A 254 -10.41 -0.89 -9.30
C ILE A 254 -9.82 -1.46 -10.59
N ILE A 255 -9.77 -0.65 -11.66
CA ILE A 255 -9.21 -1.10 -12.94
C ILE A 255 -7.71 -1.43 -12.78
N ALA A 256 -6.96 -0.61 -12.04
CA ALA A 256 -5.56 -0.91 -11.73
C ALA A 256 -5.38 -2.22 -10.96
N GLY A 257 -6.28 -2.50 -10.00
CA GLY A 257 -6.30 -3.74 -9.21
C GLY A 257 -6.58 -4.97 -10.06
N ILE A 258 -7.53 -4.88 -11.00
CA ILE A 258 -7.78 -5.95 -11.98
C ILE A 258 -6.50 -6.23 -12.80
N PHE A 259 -5.82 -5.20 -13.29
CA PHE A 259 -4.55 -5.37 -13.99
C PHE A 259 -3.46 -5.99 -13.11
N ALA A 260 -3.37 -5.59 -11.84
CA ALA A 260 -2.43 -6.17 -10.88
C ALA A 260 -2.70 -7.66 -10.63
N ILE A 261 -3.97 -8.07 -10.51
CA ILE A 261 -4.35 -9.48 -10.37
C ILE A 261 -3.97 -10.28 -11.62
N ILE A 262 -4.26 -9.74 -12.81
CA ILE A 262 -3.87 -10.39 -14.08
C ILE A 262 -2.35 -10.56 -14.15
N LEU A 263 -1.59 -9.51 -13.81
CA LEU A 263 -0.13 -9.55 -13.76
C LEU A 263 0.37 -10.59 -12.74
N ALA A 264 -0.22 -10.66 -11.54
CA ALA A 264 0.14 -11.66 -10.54
C ALA A 264 -0.02 -13.09 -11.07
N PHE A 265 -1.10 -13.40 -11.80
CA PHE A 265 -1.28 -14.71 -12.41
C PHE A 265 -0.29 -15.00 -13.55
N MET A 266 0.02 -13.99 -14.37
CA MET A 266 1.00 -14.11 -15.45
C MET A 266 2.41 -14.36 -14.89
N ASP A 267 2.82 -13.56 -13.91
CA ASP A 267 4.12 -13.69 -13.22
C ASP A 267 4.20 -15.03 -12.49
N PHE A 268 3.15 -15.43 -11.78
CA PHE A 268 3.11 -16.74 -11.10
C PHE A 268 3.27 -17.89 -12.10
N TYR A 269 2.62 -17.83 -13.26
CA TYR A 269 2.82 -18.86 -14.27
C TYR A 269 4.28 -18.93 -14.74
N TYR A 270 4.94 -17.79 -14.92
CA TYR A 270 6.31 -17.73 -15.44
C TYR A 270 7.40 -18.03 -14.42
N GLU A 271 7.25 -17.57 -13.18
CA GLU A 271 8.25 -17.68 -12.12
C GLU A 271 8.06 -18.97 -11.29
N VAL A 272 6.81 -19.42 -11.11
CA VAL A 272 6.49 -20.60 -10.28
C VAL A 272 6.25 -21.84 -11.12
N ILE A 273 5.32 -21.79 -12.09
CA ILE A 273 4.82 -23.01 -12.76
C ILE A 273 5.76 -23.46 -13.88
N ARG A 274 6.14 -22.54 -14.77
CA ARG A 274 6.93 -22.85 -15.97
C ARG A 274 8.28 -23.48 -15.63
N PRO A 275 9.13 -22.91 -14.76
CA PRO A 275 10.48 -23.43 -14.54
C PRO A 275 10.43 -24.87 -13.98
N ARG A 276 9.41 -25.15 -13.15
CA ARG A 276 9.23 -26.43 -12.48
C ARG A 276 8.66 -27.52 -13.39
N ARG A 277 7.73 -27.18 -14.30
CA ARG A 277 7.27 -28.14 -15.34
C ARG A 277 8.39 -28.69 -16.20
N TYR A 278 9.47 -27.93 -16.38
CA TYR A 278 10.61 -28.33 -17.19
C TYR A 278 11.80 -28.86 -16.38
N SER A 279 11.87 -28.61 -15.07
CA SER A 279 12.88 -29.20 -14.17
C SER A 279 12.60 -30.66 -13.83
N PHE A 280 11.33 -31.10 -13.83
CA PHE A 280 10.95 -32.49 -13.56
C PHE A 280 10.94 -33.41 -14.81
N ARG A 281 11.54 -32.99 -15.93
CA ARG A 281 11.69 -33.82 -17.16
C ARG A 281 13.09 -34.42 -17.32
N PHE A 282 13.80 -34.63 -16.22
CA PHE A 282 15.06 -35.37 -16.17
C PHE A 282 14.82 -36.75 -15.58
#